data_AF-A0A653I1R1-F1
#
_entry.id   AF-A0A653I1R1-F1
#
_cell.length_a   1.000
_cell.length_b   1.000
_cell.length_c   1.000
_cell.angle_alpha   90.00
_cell.angle_beta   90.00
_cell.angle_gamma   90.00
#
_symmetry.space_group_name_H-M   'P 1'
#
loop_
_entity.id
_entity.type
_entity.pdbx_description
1 polymer ?
#
loop_
_entity_poly.entity_id
_entity_poly.type
_entity_poly.pdbx_seq_one_letter_code
_entity_poly.pdbx_strand_id
1 'polypeptide(L)'
;MNISDTAKRSAFSPAKINLFLHITGRRDDGYHLLQSIFCPITLGDQLTITVQPSPTGQLVIQRSGDLTHIPGEVDLTVRACKAFYTHANLGMAYQVIIQVSKQVPEQAGLGGGSSNAATVLRLLQQHHNYPVSPEQLAAIGLTLGADVPFFLQDNCAFVEGIGERITPIQGISGHLIVYKPLLSCPTPKIFSDPQLTRNSSDVKIAVFDSASRMNSELMACLQAHTQNALQAVVSRNYPEWEHQFGVFSNCVAKFNPQLIRMSGSGSAMFALFASPSQLSNAVAAVADAPELQQGQWFECQLKSG
;
A
#
# COMPACT_ATOMS: atom_id res chain seq x y z
N MET A 1 18.82 -11.18 32.96
CA MET A 1 18.77 -12.14 31.84
C MET A 1 19.66 -11.59 30.75
N ASN A 2 20.80 -12.23 30.50
CA ASN A 2 21.71 -11.87 29.41
C ASN A 2 21.12 -12.38 28.10
N ILE A 3 20.40 -11.51 27.40
CA ILE A 3 20.14 -11.70 25.97
C ILE A 3 21.33 -11.03 25.28
N SER A 4 21.99 -11.73 24.37
CA SER A 4 23.03 -11.14 23.53
C SER A 4 22.50 -9.83 22.91
N ASP A 5 23.08 -8.71 23.33
CA ASP A 5 22.57 -7.34 23.25
C ASP A 5 22.48 -6.77 21.82
N THR A 6 22.47 -7.60 20.78
CA THR A 6 22.25 -7.17 19.41
C THR A 6 21.43 -8.23 18.71
N ALA A 7 20.18 -7.92 18.41
CA ALA A 7 19.32 -8.81 17.64
C ALA A 7 18.92 -8.13 16.33
N LYS A 8 19.21 -8.84 15.25
CA LYS A 8 18.84 -8.46 13.89
C LYS A 8 17.60 -9.24 13.48
N ARG A 9 16.57 -8.55 12.99
CA ARG A 9 15.35 -9.15 12.45
C ARG A 9 15.03 -8.55 11.09
N SER A 10 14.57 -9.36 10.17
CA SER A 10 14.22 -8.94 8.81
C SER A 10 12.85 -9.46 8.42
N ALA A 11 12.10 -8.66 7.66
CA ALA A 11 10.81 -9.05 7.13
C ALA A 11 10.52 -8.37 5.79
N PHE A 12 9.73 -9.06 4.97
CA PHE A 12 9.20 -8.51 3.73
C PHE A 12 8.07 -7.52 4.02
N SER A 13 8.06 -6.38 3.31
CA SER A 13 7.07 -5.30 3.47
C SER A 13 6.29 -5.15 2.15
N PRO A 14 5.11 -5.79 2.02
CA PRO A 14 4.38 -5.83 0.75
C PRO A 14 3.84 -4.45 0.37
N ALA A 15 3.80 -4.14 -0.93
CA ALA A 15 2.93 -3.10 -1.45
C ALA A 15 1.46 -3.58 -1.46
N LYS A 16 0.54 -2.66 -1.76
CA LYS A 16 -0.86 -2.97 -2.02
C LYS A 16 -1.33 -2.35 -3.33
N ILE A 17 -2.46 -2.85 -3.82
CA ILE A 17 -3.29 -2.14 -4.78
C ILE A 17 -4.69 -1.89 -4.22
N ASN A 18 -5.36 -0.88 -4.77
CA ASN A 18 -6.78 -0.64 -4.58
C ASN A 18 -7.53 -1.27 -5.75
N LEU A 19 -8.36 -2.29 -5.50
CA LEU A 19 -9.22 -2.82 -6.58
C LEU A 19 -10.24 -1.77 -7.01
N PHE A 20 -10.68 -0.91 -6.09
CA PHE A 20 -11.46 0.30 -6.36
C PHE A 20 -11.20 1.33 -5.26
N LEU A 21 -11.62 2.57 -5.43
CA LEU A 21 -11.57 3.60 -4.39
C LEU A 21 -12.73 4.56 -4.59
N HIS A 22 -13.72 4.51 -3.71
CA HIS A 22 -14.83 5.45 -3.67
C HIS A 22 -14.60 6.47 -2.56
N ILE A 23 -15.04 7.71 -2.78
CA ILE A 23 -15.12 8.72 -1.72
C ILE A 23 -16.60 8.92 -1.43
N THR A 24 -17.01 8.51 -0.24
CA THR A 24 -18.42 8.42 0.18
C THR A 24 -18.85 9.63 1.00
N GLY A 25 -17.90 10.44 1.45
CA GLY A 25 -18.20 11.69 2.15
C GLY A 25 -16.95 12.44 2.59
N ARG A 26 -17.17 13.45 3.43
CA ARG A 26 -16.12 14.21 4.11
C ARG A 26 -16.53 14.45 5.55
N ARG A 27 -15.61 14.21 6.48
CA ARG A 27 -15.76 14.49 7.91
C ARG A 27 -15.55 15.97 8.20
N ASP A 28 -16.04 16.41 9.35
CA ASP A 28 -15.89 17.79 9.84
C ASP A 28 -14.42 18.17 10.09
N ASP A 29 -13.57 17.18 10.41
CA ASP A 29 -12.12 17.34 10.56
C ASP A 29 -11.36 17.44 9.21
N GLY A 30 -12.10 17.41 8.10
CA GLY A 30 -11.56 17.63 6.76
C GLY A 30 -11.14 16.36 6.02
N TYR A 31 -11.10 15.20 6.67
CA TYR A 31 -10.76 13.92 6.04
C TYR A 31 -11.89 13.39 5.15
N HIS A 32 -11.51 12.70 4.07
CA HIS A 32 -12.47 12.01 3.19
C HIS A 32 -12.83 10.64 3.74
N LEU A 33 -14.12 10.34 3.77
CA LEU A 33 -14.60 8.97 3.99
C LEU A 33 -14.44 8.19 2.68
N LEU A 34 -13.86 7.00 2.75
CA LEU A 34 -13.59 6.15 1.62
C LEU A 34 -14.19 4.76 1.79
N GLN A 35 -14.37 4.09 0.65
CA GLN A 35 -14.57 2.65 0.55
C GLN A 35 -13.61 2.09 -0.50
N SER A 36 -12.99 0.94 -0.20
CA SER A 36 -12.04 0.30 -1.10
C SER A 36 -11.88 -1.17 -0.76
N ILE A 37 -11.39 -1.97 -1.71
CA ILE A 37 -10.73 -3.24 -1.39
C ILE A 37 -9.23 -3.06 -1.54
N PHE A 38 -8.49 -3.25 -0.45
CA PHE A 38 -7.03 -3.26 -0.48
C PHE A 38 -6.56 -4.70 -0.61
N CYS A 39 -5.63 -4.94 -1.53
CA CYS A 39 -5.02 -6.25 -1.74
C CYS A 39 -3.50 -6.13 -1.61
N PRO A 40 -2.85 -6.89 -0.72
CA PRO A 40 -1.40 -6.95 -0.69
C PRO A 40 -0.89 -7.68 -1.94
N ILE A 41 0.26 -7.25 -2.46
CA ILE A 41 0.86 -7.83 -3.66
C ILE A 41 2.28 -8.36 -3.38
N THR A 42 2.80 -9.15 -4.30
CA THR A 42 4.15 -9.74 -4.20
C THR A 42 5.29 -8.74 -4.44
N LEU A 43 5.01 -7.54 -4.97
CA LEU A 43 5.96 -6.43 -4.93
C LEU A 43 6.06 -5.89 -3.51
N GLY A 44 7.27 -5.63 -3.03
CA GLY A 44 7.48 -5.13 -1.67
C GLY A 44 8.93 -4.85 -1.36
N ASP A 45 9.15 -4.11 -0.29
CA ASP A 45 10.47 -3.74 0.19
C ASP A 45 11.02 -4.81 1.14
N GLN A 46 12.35 -4.85 1.30
CA GLN A 46 12.99 -5.66 2.34
C GLN A 46 13.38 -4.76 3.50
N LEU A 47 12.85 -5.05 4.69
CA LEU A 47 13.15 -4.28 5.90
C LEU A 47 13.96 -5.12 6.88
N THR A 48 14.92 -4.47 7.54
CA THR A 48 15.70 -5.06 8.62
C THR A 48 15.83 -4.07 9.77
N ILE A 49 15.61 -4.54 10.99
CA ILE A 49 15.94 -3.80 12.21
C ILE A 49 17.08 -4.50 12.94
N THR A 50 18.01 -3.72 13.46
CA THR A 50 18.99 -4.16 14.46
C THR A 50 18.75 -3.37 15.73
N VAL A 51 18.47 -4.04 16.83
CA VAL A 51 18.23 -3.42 18.13
C VAL A 51 19.37 -3.79 19.07
N GLN A 52 19.92 -2.79 19.76
CA GLN A 52 21.01 -2.92 20.73
C GLN A 52 20.88 -1.90 21.87
N PRO A 53 21.60 -2.06 23.01
CA PRO A 53 21.66 -1.03 24.04
C PRO A 53 22.14 0.31 23.49
N SER A 54 21.50 1.38 23.94
CA SER A 54 21.92 2.74 23.59
C SER A 54 23.19 3.13 24.35
N PRO A 55 24.22 3.68 23.68
CA PRO A 55 25.39 4.22 24.36
C PRO A 55 25.08 5.48 25.17
N THR A 56 23.98 6.18 24.90
CA THR A 56 23.58 7.42 25.58
C THR A 56 22.48 7.21 26.62
N GLY A 57 21.97 5.98 26.76
CA GLY A 57 20.77 5.70 27.57
C GLY A 57 19.47 6.31 27.01
N GLN A 58 19.51 6.89 25.81
CA GLN A 58 18.36 7.48 25.12
C GLN A 58 18.08 6.79 23.78
N LEU A 59 16.86 6.96 23.24
CA LEU A 59 16.44 6.23 22.05
C LEU A 59 17.17 6.83 20.85
N VAL A 60 18.09 6.06 20.26
CA VAL A 60 18.83 6.47 19.08
C VAL A 60 18.31 5.68 17.89
N ILE A 61 17.79 6.37 16.88
CA ILE A 61 17.34 5.74 15.64
C ILE A 61 18.29 6.12 14.52
N GLN A 62 18.93 5.11 13.93
CA GLN A 62 19.77 5.26 12.75
C GLN A 62 19.08 4.64 11.55
N ARG A 63 19.38 5.17 10.37
CA ARG A 63 18.82 4.69 9.10
C ARG A 63 19.93 4.32 8.14
N SER A 64 19.69 3.28 7.36
CA SER A 64 20.54 2.88 6.25
C SER A 64 19.72 2.38 5.07
N GLY A 65 20.34 2.30 3.89
CA GLY A 65 19.67 1.94 2.65
C GLY A 65 18.96 3.12 1.99
N ASP A 66 17.87 2.83 1.28
CA ASP A 66 17.37 3.69 0.22
C ASP A 66 16.55 4.88 0.74
N LEU A 67 16.05 4.83 1.99
CA LEU A 67 15.26 5.91 2.60
C LEU A 67 16.10 7.01 3.28
N THR A 68 17.43 6.94 3.22
CA THR A 68 18.33 7.89 3.90
C THR A 68 18.24 9.32 3.35
N HIS A 69 17.74 9.49 2.12
CA HIS A 69 17.52 10.79 1.48
C HIS A 69 16.28 11.54 2.02
N ILE A 70 15.35 10.85 2.68
CA ILE A 70 14.15 11.46 3.29
C ILE A 70 14.52 12.03 4.67
N PRO A 71 14.00 13.21 5.08
CA PRO A 71 14.19 13.69 6.45
C PRO A 71 13.60 12.72 7.50
N GLY A 72 14.33 12.49 8.60
CA GLY A 72 13.95 11.47 9.59
C GLY A 72 12.64 11.77 10.32
N GLU A 73 12.23 13.03 10.37
CA GLU A 73 10.99 13.49 11.00
C GLU A 73 9.74 13.08 10.20
N VAL A 74 9.88 12.93 8.89
CA VAL A 74 8.77 12.56 7.99
C VAL A 74 8.82 11.08 7.58
N ASP A 75 9.94 10.40 7.79
CA ASP A 75 10.10 8.97 7.55
C ASP A 75 9.21 8.14 8.49
N LEU A 76 8.23 7.45 7.91
CA LEU A 76 7.26 6.65 8.66
C LEU A 76 7.92 5.49 9.44
N THR A 77 9.09 5.00 9.01
CA THR A 77 9.80 3.94 9.75
C THR A 77 10.39 4.46 11.07
N VAL A 78 10.92 5.67 11.07
CA VAL A 78 11.41 6.36 12.27
C VAL A 78 10.25 6.71 13.18
N ARG A 79 9.16 7.25 12.62
CA ARG A 79 7.94 7.58 13.39
C ARG A 79 7.33 6.32 14.01
N ALA A 80 7.29 5.21 13.27
CA ALA A 80 6.81 3.92 13.79
C ALA A 80 7.65 3.42 14.98
N CYS A 81 8.98 3.49 14.85
CA CYS A 81 9.89 3.11 15.93
C CYS A 81 9.66 3.97 17.18
N LYS A 82 9.60 5.30 17.04
CA LYS A 82 9.31 6.21 18.16
C LYS A 82 7.94 5.93 18.79
N ALA A 83 6.91 5.73 17.98
CA ALA A 83 5.55 5.47 18.45
C ALA A 83 5.47 4.14 19.22
N PHE A 84 6.15 3.10 18.75
CA PHE A 84 6.24 1.82 19.44
C PHE A 84 6.86 1.97 20.84
N TYR A 85 8.06 2.56 20.95
CA TYR A 85 8.73 2.71 22.25
C TYR A 85 7.96 3.63 23.20
N THR A 86 7.32 4.67 22.67
CA THR A 86 6.47 5.57 23.46
C THR A 86 5.26 4.83 24.03
N HIS A 87 4.55 4.05 23.20
CA HIS A 87 3.38 3.29 23.62
C HIS A 87 3.76 2.17 24.60
N ALA A 88 4.85 1.45 24.31
CA ALA A 88 5.26 0.29 25.08
C ALA A 88 5.87 0.63 26.45
N ASN A 89 6.22 1.90 26.67
CA ASN A 89 6.93 2.39 27.85
C ASN A 89 8.19 1.55 28.18
N LEU A 90 8.88 1.04 27.16
CA LEU A 90 10.01 0.10 27.30
C LEU A 90 11.32 0.76 27.75
N GLY A 91 11.27 1.97 28.31
CA GLY A 91 12.45 2.80 28.47
C GLY A 91 13.06 3.21 27.12
N MET A 92 13.94 4.20 27.14
CA MET A 92 14.54 4.75 25.92
C MET A 92 15.97 4.25 25.70
N ALA A 93 16.48 3.30 26.48
CA ALA A 93 17.90 2.90 26.43
C ALA A 93 18.25 1.96 25.25
N TYR A 94 17.68 2.18 24.07
CA TYR A 94 17.93 1.37 22.87
C TYR A 94 18.45 2.20 21.71
N GLN A 95 19.37 1.62 20.96
CA GLN A 95 19.71 2.04 19.61
C GLN A 95 19.04 1.08 18.62
N VAL A 96 18.33 1.65 17.66
CA VAL A 96 17.66 0.91 16.58
C VAL A 96 18.21 1.38 15.24
N ILE A 97 18.78 0.46 14.48
CA ILE A 97 19.20 0.69 13.09
C ILE A 97 18.11 0.12 12.19
N ILE A 98 17.48 0.97 11.39
CA ILE A 98 16.45 0.61 10.42
C ILE A 98 17.07 0.66 9.02
N GLN A 99 17.16 -0.51 8.39
CA GLN A 99 17.62 -0.64 7.01
C GLN A 99 16.43 -0.98 6.11
N VAL A 100 16.24 -0.18 5.06
CA VAL A 100 15.21 -0.44 4.04
C VAL A 100 15.86 -0.56 2.68
N SER A 101 15.62 -1.68 2.00
CA SER A 101 15.90 -1.85 0.57
C SER A 101 14.59 -1.75 -0.20
N LYS A 102 14.47 -0.70 -1.00
CA LYS A 102 13.24 -0.31 -1.68
C LYS A 102 13.13 -1.02 -3.02
N GLN A 103 11.96 -1.60 -3.26
CA GLN A 103 11.52 -2.09 -4.57
C GLN A 103 10.19 -1.44 -4.96
N VAL A 104 9.35 -1.10 -3.98
CA VAL A 104 8.11 -0.38 -4.23
C VAL A 104 8.45 1.05 -4.63
N PRO A 105 8.06 1.51 -5.82
CA PRO A 105 8.35 2.88 -6.23
C PRO A 105 7.66 3.89 -5.32
N GLU A 106 8.35 4.99 -5.07
CA GLU A 106 7.80 6.08 -4.27
C GLU A 106 6.69 6.84 -5.03
N GLN A 107 5.80 7.49 -4.28
CA GLN A 107 4.72 8.33 -4.83
C GLN A 107 3.84 7.60 -5.88
N ALA A 108 3.68 6.29 -5.70
CA ALA A 108 3.02 5.39 -6.64
C ALA A 108 1.58 5.01 -6.24
N GLY A 109 1.12 5.38 -5.04
CA GLY A 109 -0.19 4.95 -4.53
C GLY A 109 -0.23 3.49 -4.06
N LEU A 110 0.93 2.84 -3.93
CA LEU A 110 1.09 1.42 -3.56
C LEU A 110 1.29 1.17 -2.06
N GLY A 111 1.28 2.22 -1.22
CA GLY A 111 1.35 2.09 0.24
C GLY A 111 2.71 1.68 0.81
N GLY A 112 3.82 1.78 0.05
CA GLY A 112 5.15 1.31 0.48
C GLY A 112 5.61 1.86 1.83
N GLY A 113 5.52 3.18 2.05
CA GLY A 113 5.91 3.79 3.33
C GLY A 113 5.07 3.32 4.52
N SER A 114 3.75 3.18 4.32
CA SER A 114 2.85 2.65 5.34
C SER A 114 3.13 1.18 5.67
N SER A 115 3.45 0.38 4.65
CA SER A 115 3.89 -1.00 4.82
C SER A 115 5.19 -1.09 5.61
N ASN A 116 6.19 -0.24 5.28
CA ASN A 116 7.46 -0.24 6.00
C ASN A 116 7.25 0.11 7.48
N ALA A 117 6.36 1.07 7.77
CA ALA A 117 5.99 1.44 9.13
C ALA A 117 5.35 0.26 9.89
N ALA A 118 4.36 -0.40 9.29
CA ALA A 118 3.72 -1.59 9.86
C ALA A 118 4.73 -2.73 10.09
N THR A 119 5.68 -2.93 9.17
CA THR A 119 6.74 -3.94 9.33
C THR A 119 7.70 -3.59 10.47
N VAL A 120 8.06 -2.31 10.67
CA VAL A 120 8.84 -1.89 11.85
C VAL A 120 8.09 -2.20 13.14
N LEU A 121 6.79 -1.88 13.22
CA LEU A 121 5.96 -2.18 14.37
C LEU A 121 5.95 -3.69 14.70
N ARG A 122 5.71 -4.54 13.69
CA ARG A 122 5.73 -6.02 13.85
C ARG A 122 7.09 -6.54 14.30
N LEU A 123 8.19 -6.06 13.69
CA LEU A 123 9.53 -6.51 14.04
C LEU A 123 9.94 -6.09 15.47
N LEU A 124 9.55 -4.89 15.92
CA LEU A 124 9.79 -4.42 17.29
C LEU A 124 8.95 -5.18 18.32
N GLN A 125 7.67 -5.44 18.02
CA GLN A 125 6.81 -6.29 18.84
C GLN A 125 7.43 -7.67 19.05
N GLN A 126 7.89 -8.31 17.96
CA GLN A 126 8.58 -9.60 17.99
C GLN A 126 9.93 -9.54 18.72
N HIS A 127 10.68 -8.44 18.57
CA HIS A 127 11.97 -8.28 19.24
C HIS A 127 11.81 -8.23 20.76
N HIS A 128 10.87 -7.42 21.25
CA HIS A 128 10.66 -7.22 22.68
C HIS A 128 9.77 -8.29 23.33
N ASN A 129 9.22 -9.23 22.54
CA ASN A 129 8.13 -10.11 22.97
C ASN A 129 7.00 -9.32 23.66
N TYR A 130 6.73 -8.11 23.17
CA TYR A 130 5.85 -7.17 23.85
C TYR A 130 4.39 -7.55 23.56
N PRO A 131 3.57 -7.88 24.58
CA PRO A 131 2.22 -8.39 24.39
C PRO A 131 1.26 -7.25 24.06
N VAL A 132 1.32 -6.76 22.83
CA VAL A 132 0.37 -5.78 22.26
C VAL A 132 -0.73 -6.53 21.55
N SER A 133 -1.98 -6.20 21.86
CA SER A 133 -3.10 -6.75 21.09
C SER A 133 -3.09 -6.21 19.66
N PRO A 134 -3.62 -6.95 18.67
CA PRO A 134 -3.74 -6.43 17.30
C PRO A 134 -4.42 -5.05 17.22
N GLU A 135 -5.41 -4.79 18.08
CA GLU A 135 -6.15 -3.53 18.16
C GLU A 135 -5.28 -2.38 18.66
N GLN A 136 -4.45 -2.62 19.68
CA GLN A 136 -3.50 -1.62 20.18
C GLN A 136 -2.43 -1.30 19.13
N LEU A 137 -1.92 -2.31 18.41
CA LEU A 137 -0.94 -2.11 17.34
C LEU A 137 -1.56 -1.34 16.16
N ALA A 138 -2.82 -1.64 15.83
CA ALA A 138 -3.59 -0.90 14.84
C ALA A 138 -3.83 0.55 15.27
N ALA A 139 -4.11 0.80 16.55
CA ALA A 139 -4.26 2.16 17.07
C ALA A 139 -2.95 2.97 16.95
N ILE A 140 -1.79 2.36 17.25
CA ILE A 140 -0.48 2.98 16.99
C ILE A 140 -0.33 3.25 15.49
N GLY A 141 -0.63 2.26 14.64
CA GLY A 141 -0.57 2.38 13.18
C GLY A 141 -1.39 3.55 12.65
N LEU A 142 -2.60 3.75 13.16
CA LEU A 142 -3.48 4.83 12.73
C LEU A 142 -2.88 6.23 12.97
N THR A 143 -2.08 6.41 14.02
CA THR A 143 -1.36 7.68 14.27
C THR A 143 -0.26 7.98 13.24
N LEU A 144 0.20 6.96 12.52
CA LEU A 144 1.27 7.07 11.52
C LEU A 144 0.68 7.32 10.12
N GLY A 145 -0.45 6.68 9.81
CA GLY A 145 -1.20 6.90 8.58
C GLY A 145 -2.34 5.90 8.40
N ALA A 146 -3.34 6.28 7.60
CA ALA A 146 -4.56 5.50 7.37
C ALA A 146 -4.33 4.09 6.80
N ASP A 147 -3.30 3.90 5.98
CA ASP A 147 -3.00 2.60 5.37
C ASP A 147 -2.19 1.68 6.31
N VAL A 148 -1.61 2.19 7.41
CA VAL A 148 -0.72 1.40 8.29
C VAL A 148 -1.48 0.26 8.98
N PRO A 149 -2.70 0.46 9.54
CA PRO A 149 -3.47 -0.63 10.11
C PRO A 149 -3.73 -1.78 9.14
N PHE A 150 -3.94 -1.50 7.85
CA PHE A 150 -4.13 -2.54 6.84
C PHE A 150 -2.89 -3.44 6.68
N PHE A 151 -1.68 -2.90 6.77
CA PHE A 151 -0.45 -3.66 6.62
C PHE A 151 -0.03 -4.46 7.87
N LEU A 152 -0.79 -4.36 8.97
CA LEU A 152 -0.59 -5.20 10.15
C LEU A 152 -1.23 -6.59 10.02
N GLN A 153 -2.05 -6.79 8.98
CA GLN A 153 -2.62 -8.07 8.59
C GLN A 153 -2.19 -8.43 7.16
N ASP A 154 -2.38 -9.69 6.75
CA ASP A 154 -1.80 -10.20 5.50
C ASP A 154 -2.84 -10.50 4.39
N ASN A 155 -4.14 -10.36 4.68
CA ASN A 155 -5.23 -10.66 3.75
C ASN A 155 -5.62 -9.45 2.88
N CYS A 156 -6.40 -9.71 1.83
CA CYS A 156 -7.21 -8.66 1.23
C CYS A 156 -8.25 -8.17 2.24
N ALA A 157 -8.69 -6.92 2.13
CA ALA A 157 -9.70 -6.39 3.04
C ALA A 157 -10.59 -5.34 2.39
N PHE A 158 -11.86 -5.34 2.77
CA PHE A 158 -12.74 -4.19 2.62
C PHE A 158 -12.34 -3.12 3.61
N VAL A 159 -12.11 -1.91 3.14
CA VAL A 159 -11.63 -0.78 3.93
C VAL A 159 -12.62 0.35 3.84
N GLU A 160 -13.05 0.85 4.99
CA GLU A 160 -13.98 1.98 5.13
C GLU A 160 -13.44 3.06 6.08
N GLY A 161 -14.19 4.15 6.24
CA GLY A 161 -13.83 5.26 7.12
C GLY A 161 -12.79 6.15 6.44
N ILE A 162 -11.76 6.55 7.15
CA ILE A 162 -10.56 7.18 6.57
C ILE A 162 -9.51 6.15 6.15
N GLY A 163 -9.78 4.85 6.33
CA GLY A 163 -8.84 3.74 6.10
C GLY A 163 -8.69 2.78 7.29
N GLU A 164 -9.36 3.08 8.40
CA GLU A 164 -9.21 2.42 9.70
C GLU A 164 -10.20 1.27 9.93
N ARG A 165 -11.34 1.26 9.24
CA ARG A 165 -12.36 0.20 9.39
C ARG A 165 -12.05 -0.92 8.40
N ILE A 166 -11.36 -1.95 8.85
CA ILE A 166 -10.83 -3.04 8.01
C ILE A 166 -11.62 -4.33 8.27
N THR A 167 -12.22 -4.88 7.22
CA THR A 167 -12.89 -6.19 7.25
C THR A 167 -12.18 -7.14 6.27
N PRO A 168 -11.48 -8.18 6.74
CA PRO A 168 -10.78 -9.12 5.87
C PRO A 168 -11.71 -9.79 4.85
N ILE A 169 -11.20 -9.99 3.63
CA ILE A 169 -11.86 -10.72 2.54
C ILE A 169 -10.92 -11.84 2.08
N GLN A 170 -11.46 -13.05 1.95
CA GLN A 170 -10.73 -14.24 1.49
C GLN A 170 -10.96 -14.50 -0.01
N GLY A 171 -10.21 -15.42 -0.62
CA GLY A 171 -10.52 -15.93 -1.96
C GLY A 171 -10.32 -14.96 -3.14
N ILE A 172 -9.76 -13.78 -2.91
CA ILE A 172 -9.32 -12.88 -3.97
C ILE A 172 -7.94 -13.33 -4.47
N SER A 173 -7.83 -13.59 -5.78
CA SER A 173 -6.57 -13.99 -6.41
C SER A 173 -6.43 -13.39 -7.81
N GLY A 174 -5.19 -13.30 -8.29
CA GLY A 174 -4.93 -12.82 -9.64
C GLY A 174 -3.46 -12.45 -9.87
N HIS A 175 -3.12 -12.34 -11.14
CA HIS A 175 -1.79 -11.97 -11.63
C HIS A 175 -1.87 -10.55 -12.18
N LEU A 176 -0.91 -9.69 -11.88
CA LEU A 176 -1.00 -8.30 -12.31
C LEU A 176 0.34 -7.76 -12.81
N ILE A 177 0.25 -6.84 -13.77
CA ILE A 177 1.34 -5.93 -14.09
C ILE A 177 1.04 -4.60 -13.41
N VAL A 178 2.00 -4.07 -12.67
CA VAL A 178 1.96 -2.70 -12.14
C VAL A 178 2.90 -1.86 -12.99
N TYR A 179 2.44 -0.73 -13.51
CA TYR A 179 3.24 0.25 -14.22
C TYR A 179 3.27 1.58 -13.46
N LYS A 180 4.47 2.08 -13.18
CA LYS A 180 4.71 3.39 -12.57
C LYS A 180 5.38 4.31 -13.60
N PRO A 181 4.68 5.33 -14.11
CA PRO A 181 5.33 6.35 -14.93
C PRO A 181 6.30 7.20 -14.09
N LEU A 182 7.21 7.94 -14.76
CA LEU A 182 8.13 8.87 -14.08
C LEU A 182 7.39 9.98 -13.33
N LEU A 183 6.24 10.41 -13.86
CA LEU A 183 5.38 11.40 -13.23
C LEU A 183 4.97 10.98 -11.83
N SER A 184 4.90 11.93 -10.90
CA SER A 184 4.30 11.76 -9.58
C SER A 184 3.10 12.68 -9.42
N CYS A 185 2.04 12.18 -8.79
CA CYS A 185 0.81 12.92 -8.57
C CYS A 185 0.62 13.17 -7.07
N PRO A 186 0.88 14.40 -6.55
CA PRO A 186 0.83 14.67 -5.12
C PRO A 186 -0.55 14.39 -4.52
N THR A 187 -0.63 13.43 -3.60
CA THR A 187 -1.87 13.00 -2.94
C THR A 187 -2.69 14.18 -2.37
N PRO A 188 -2.10 15.16 -1.64
CA PRO A 188 -2.88 16.29 -1.12
C PRO A 188 -3.53 17.14 -2.21
N LYS A 189 -2.87 17.30 -3.37
CA LYS A 189 -3.39 18.07 -4.51
C LYS A 189 -4.59 17.37 -5.16
N ILE A 190 -4.57 16.03 -5.21
CA ILE A 190 -5.68 15.26 -5.77
C ILE A 190 -6.91 15.32 -4.84
N PHE A 191 -6.72 15.10 -3.53
CA PHE A 191 -7.83 15.11 -2.56
C PHE A 191 -8.45 16.51 -2.36
N SER A 192 -7.67 17.56 -2.54
CA SER A 192 -8.14 18.95 -2.46
C SER A 192 -8.81 19.46 -3.74
N ASP A 193 -8.78 18.71 -4.85
CA ASP A 193 -9.33 19.15 -6.12
C ASP A 193 -10.85 19.42 -6.02
N PRO A 194 -11.35 20.61 -6.42
CA PRO A 194 -12.76 20.97 -6.24
C PRO A 194 -13.72 20.05 -7.02
N GLN A 195 -13.28 19.49 -8.15
CA GLN A 195 -14.07 18.60 -9.00
C GLN A 195 -13.91 17.11 -8.64
N LEU A 196 -13.32 16.80 -7.48
CA LEU A 196 -13.33 15.44 -6.96
C LEU A 196 -14.74 15.03 -6.53
N THR A 197 -15.24 13.92 -7.07
CA THR A 197 -16.48 13.27 -6.63
C THR A 197 -16.33 12.79 -5.19
N ARG A 198 -17.18 13.29 -4.28
CA ARG A 198 -17.12 13.01 -2.83
C ARG A 198 -18.37 12.34 -2.26
N ASN A 199 -19.26 11.91 -3.15
CA ASN A 199 -20.55 11.30 -2.86
C ASN A 199 -20.75 10.05 -3.73
N SER A 200 -19.67 9.30 -3.97
CA SER A 200 -19.78 8.00 -4.61
C SER A 200 -20.77 7.13 -3.84
N SER A 201 -21.67 6.45 -4.56
CA SER A 201 -22.60 5.51 -3.93
C SER A 201 -21.85 4.43 -3.17
N ASP A 202 -22.31 4.13 -1.96
CA ASP A 202 -21.76 3.06 -1.15
C ASP A 202 -21.95 1.71 -1.83
N VAL A 203 -20.93 0.86 -1.74
CA VAL A 203 -21.07 -0.56 -2.10
C VAL A 203 -21.13 -1.37 -0.81
N LYS A 204 -22.18 -2.17 -0.66
CA LYS A 204 -22.36 -2.99 0.54
C LYS A 204 -21.37 -4.15 0.54
N ILE A 205 -20.70 -4.39 1.66
CA ILE A 205 -19.75 -5.50 1.81
C ILE A 205 -20.36 -6.87 1.47
N ALA A 206 -21.67 -7.07 1.70
CA ALA A 206 -22.39 -8.30 1.34
C ALA A 206 -22.39 -8.60 -0.17
N VAL A 207 -22.13 -7.60 -1.01
CA VAL A 207 -21.90 -7.81 -2.46
C VAL A 207 -20.58 -8.54 -2.70
N PHE A 208 -19.63 -8.40 -1.79
CA PHE A 208 -18.26 -8.90 -1.87
C PHE A 208 -17.96 -10.04 -0.89
N ASP A 209 -18.99 -10.65 -0.29
CA ASP A 209 -18.81 -11.89 0.49
C ASP A 209 -18.30 -12.98 -0.45
N SER A 210 -16.98 -13.13 -0.46
CA SER A 210 -16.23 -13.97 -1.36
C SER A 210 -16.29 -15.44 -0.94
N ALA A 211 -16.77 -15.75 0.26
CA ALA A 211 -16.93 -17.11 0.74
C ALA A 211 -17.93 -17.91 -0.13
N SER A 212 -18.83 -17.23 -0.85
CA SER A 212 -19.82 -17.86 -1.74
C SER A 212 -19.69 -17.52 -3.22
N ARG A 213 -18.77 -16.62 -3.62
CA ARG A 213 -18.64 -16.15 -5.01
C ARG A 213 -17.34 -16.63 -5.64
N MET A 214 -17.41 -17.05 -6.91
CA MET A 214 -16.18 -17.32 -7.68
C MET A 214 -15.40 -16.01 -7.87
N ASN A 215 -14.06 -16.07 -7.83
CA ASN A 215 -13.19 -14.90 -8.02
C ASN A 215 -13.51 -14.15 -9.33
N SER A 216 -13.88 -14.85 -10.40
CA SER A 216 -14.32 -14.27 -11.67
C SER A 216 -15.60 -13.41 -11.55
N GLU A 217 -16.58 -13.84 -10.77
CA GLU A 217 -17.84 -13.10 -10.55
C GLU A 217 -17.59 -11.84 -9.73
N LEU A 218 -16.72 -11.93 -8.72
CA LEU A 218 -16.29 -10.78 -7.94
C LEU A 218 -15.61 -9.74 -8.84
N MET A 219 -14.68 -10.16 -9.70
CA MET A 219 -14.00 -9.24 -10.61
C MET A 219 -14.95 -8.61 -11.61
N ALA A 220 -15.90 -9.36 -12.18
CA ALA A 220 -16.94 -8.82 -13.05
C ALA A 220 -17.83 -7.79 -12.33
N CYS A 221 -18.19 -8.08 -11.07
CA CYS A 221 -18.96 -7.15 -10.24
C CYS A 221 -18.18 -5.84 -9.98
N LEU A 222 -16.90 -5.96 -9.62
CA LEU A 222 -16.02 -4.81 -9.40
C LEU A 222 -15.88 -3.98 -10.69
N GLN A 223 -15.66 -4.64 -11.83
CA GLN A 223 -15.53 -3.96 -13.12
C GLN A 223 -16.79 -3.14 -13.46
N ALA A 224 -17.98 -3.69 -13.21
CA ALA A 224 -19.25 -3.06 -13.57
C ALA A 224 -19.70 -1.94 -12.61
N HIS A 225 -19.38 -2.04 -11.32
CA HIS A 225 -20.02 -1.19 -10.29
C HIS A 225 -19.07 -0.27 -9.52
N THR A 226 -17.76 -0.38 -9.76
CA THR A 226 -16.77 0.36 -8.99
C THR A 226 -15.74 1.03 -9.86
N GLN A 227 -15.06 2.02 -9.31
CA GLN A 227 -13.98 2.75 -9.98
C GLN A 227 -13.00 3.31 -8.94
N ASN A 228 -11.93 3.95 -9.41
CA ASN A 228 -11.11 4.81 -8.56
C ASN A 228 -11.53 6.28 -8.77
N ALA A 229 -12.21 6.87 -7.79
CA ALA A 229 -12.70 8.25 -7.81
C ALA A 229 -11.57 9.29 -8.00
N LEU A 230 -10.34 8.96 -7.59
CA LEU A 230 -9.18 9.83 -7.78
C LEU A 230 -8.66 9.82 -9.22
N GLN A 231 -8.94 8.76 -9.98
CA GLN A 231 -8.40 8.60 -11.34
C GLN A 231 -8.89 9.71 -12.26
N ALA A 232 -10.18 10.05 -12.23
CA ALA A 232 -10.73 11.12 -13.07
C ALA A 232 -10.06 12.49 -12.80
N VAL A 233 -9.70 12.76 -11.54
CA VAL A 233 -8.95 13.96 -11.16
C VAL A 233 -7.53 13.91 -11.72
N VAL A 234 -6.85 12.76 -11.61
CA VAL A 234 -5.50 12.58 -12.13
C VAL A 234 -5.48 12.70 -13.66
N SER A 235 -6.37 12.01 -14.37
CA SER A 235 -6.55 12.09 -15.82
C SER A 235 -6.68 13.53 -16.32
N ARG A 236 -7.53 14.32 -15.64
CA ARG A 236 -7.77 15.72 -16.02
C ARG A 236 -6.57 16.62 -15.72
N ASN A 237 -5.97 16.47 -14.54
CA ASN A 237 -4.92 17.39 -14.07
C ASN A 237 -3.53 17.05 -14.61
N TYR A 238 -3.33 15.84 -15.10
CA TYR A 238 -2.05 15.34 -15.61
C TYR A 238 -2.25 14.66 -16.97
N PRO A 239 -2.33 15.43 -18.07
CA PRO A 239 -2.57 14.88 -19.42
C PRO A 239 -1.53 13.85 -19.87
N GLU A 240 -0.27 13.99 -19.43
CA GLU A 240 0.79 13.00 -19.69
C GLU A 240 0.47 11.64 -19.04
N TRP A 241 -0.08 11.66 -17.82
CA TRP A 241 -0.53 10.44 -17.15
C TRP A 241 -1.69 9.80 -17.90
N GLU A 242 -2.66 10.60 -18.33
CA GLU A 242 -3.82 10.11 -19.09
C GLU A 242 -3.39 9.47 -20.41
N HIS A 243 -2.45 10.11 -21.12
CA HIS A 243 -1.88 9.57 -22.34
C HIS A 243 -1.22 8.20 -22.09
N GLN A 244 -0.35 8.10 -21.07
CA GLN A 244 0.31 6.83 -20.73
C GLN A 244 -0.67 5.77 -20.23
N PHE A 245 -1.72 6.16 -19.49
CA PHE A 245 -2.79 5.26 -19.08
C PHE A 245 -3.56 4.70 -20.28
N GLY A 246 -3.83 5.54 -21.29
CA GLY A 246 -4.43 5.12 -22.55
C GLY A 246 -3.56 4.12 -23.33
N VAL A 247 -2.25 4.42 -23.47
CA VAL A 247 -1.30 3.49 -24.12
C VAL A 247 -1.23 2.17 -23.35
N PHE A 248 -1.02 2.22 -22.04
CA PHE A 248 -0.98 1.03 -21.18
C PHE A 248 -2.26 0.19 -21.32
N SER A 249 -3.43 0.83 -21.23
CA SER A 249 -4.73 0.16 -21.37
C SER A 249 -4.87 -0.52 -22.73
N ASN A 250 -4.45 0.14 -23.82
CA ASN A 250 -4.48 -0.42 -25.16
C ASN A 250 -3.54 -1.62 -25.35
N CYS A 251 -2.35 -1.58 -24.74
CA CYS A 251 -1.41 -2.70 -24.76
C CYS A 251 -2.01 -3.94 -24.08
N VAL A 252 -2.61 -3.75 -22.89
CA VAL A 252 -3.08 -4.87 -22.07
C VAL A 252 -4.47 -5.39 -22.46
N ALA A 253 -5.32 -4.57 -23.07
CA ALA A 253 -6.73 -4.91 -23.38
C ALA A 253 -6.88 -6.19 -24.21
N LYS A 254 -5.94 -6.46 -25.12
CA LYS A 254 -5.95 -7.64 -26.01
C LYS A 254 -5.80 -8.98 -25.27
N PHE A 255 -5.45 -8.94 -23.98
CA PHE A 255 -5.21 -10.12 -23.15
C PHE A 255 -6.30 -10.34 -22.10
N ASN A 256 -7.46 -9.70 -22.27
CA ASN A 256 -8.65 -9.84 -21.41
C ASN A 256 -8.35 -9.61 -19.91
N PRO A 257 -7.84 -8.43 -19.52
CA PRO A 257 -7.67 -8.09 -18.12
C PRO A 257 -9.03 -8.04 -17.42
N GLN A 258 -9.07 -8.53 -16.18
CA GLN A 258 -10.22 -8.43 -15.28
C GLN A 258 -10.46 -7.00 -14.82
N LEU A 259 -9.39 -6.22 -14.60
CA LEU A 259 -9.43 -4.81 -14.20
C LEU A 259 -8.23 -4.07 -14.79
N ILE A 260 -8.42 -2.80 -15.20
CA ILE A 260 -7.35 -1.86 -15.55
C ILE A 260 -7.64 -0.54 -14.82
N ARG A 261 -6.79 -0.13 -13.86
CA ARG A 261 -7.06 1.04 -13.00
C ARG A 261 -5.78 1.72 -12.51
N MET A 262 -5.92 2.96 -12.07
CA MET A 262 -4.96 3.61 -11.18
C MET A 262 -5.05 3.01 -9.77
N SER A 263 -3.91 2.79 -9.10
CA SER A 263 -3.88 2.37 -7.69
C SER A 263 -3.82 3.58 -6.76
N GLY A 264 -4.74 3.66 -5.79
CA GLY A 264 -4.77 4.72 -4.78
C GLY A 264 -4.85 6.11 -5.41
N SER A 265 -4.02 7.04 -4.93
CA SER A 265 -3.87 8.37 -5.54
C SER A 265 -2.93 8.40 -6.76
N GLY A 266 -2.49 7.23 -7.24
CA GLY A 266 -1.50 7.14 -8.30
C GLY A 266 -0.09 7.54 -7.86
N SER A 267 0.85 7.66 -8.79
CA SER A 267 0.63 7.58 -10.25
C SER A 267 0.69 6.16 -10.84
N ALA A 268 0.87 5.11 -10.05
CA ALA A 268 0.89 3.76 -10.61
C ALA A 268 -0.49 3.34 -11.14
N MET A 269 -0.45 2.60 -12.24
CA MET A 269 -1.59 1.91 -12.84
C MET A 269 -1.31 0.41 -12.83
N PHE A 270 -2.36 -0.40 -12.89
CA PHE A 270 -2.24 -1.84 -12.95
C PHE A 270 -3.27 -2.46 -13.89
N ALA A 271 -2.93 -3.64 -14.40
CA ALA A 271 -3.87 -4.53 -15.05
C ALA A 271 -3.85 -5.89 -14.36
N LEU A 272 -5.02 -6.39 -13.98
CA LEU A 272 -5.22 -7.66 -13.27
C LEU A 272 -5.72 -8.74 -14.23
N PHE A 273 -5.20 -9.95 -14.14
CA PHE A 273 -5.47 -11.08 -15.02
C PHE A 273 -5.76 -12.35 -14.22
N ALA A 274 -6.55 -13.24 -14.83
CA ALA A 274 -6.94 -14.51 -14.23
C ALA A 274 -5.83 -15.57 -14.33
N SER A 275 -4.95 -15.49 -15.35
CA SER A 275 -3.87 -16.47 -15.55
C SER A 275 -2.48 -15.84 -15.70
N PRO A 276 -1.41 -16.60 -15.37
CA PRO A 276 -0.03 -16.18 -15.63
C PRO A 276 0.26 -15.96 -17.13
N SER A 277 -0.36 -16.73 -18.02
CA SER A 277 -0.15 -16.60 -19.46
C SER A 277 -0.67 -15.28 -20.02
N GLN A 278 -1.81 -14.79 -19.52
CA GLN A 278 -2.34 -13.47 -19.87
C GLN A 278 -1.40 -12.36 -19.39
N LEU A 279 -0.89 -12.46 -18.16
CA LEU A 279 0.09 -11.52 -17.62
C LEU A 279 1.35 -11.47 -18.48
N SER A 280 1.95 -12.63 -18.80
CA SER A 280 3.19 -12.69 -19.57
C SER A 280 3.06 -12.01 -20.94
N ASN A 281 1.95 -12.23 -21.64
CA ASN A 281 1.69 -11.57 -22.93
C ASN A 281 1.47 -10.05 -22.77
N ALA A 282 0.78 -9.63 -21.71
CA ALA A 282 0.56 -8.21 -21.43
C ALA A 282 1.87 -7.49 -21.09
N VAL A 283 2.77 -8.13 -20.35
CA VAL A 283 4.11 -7.60 -20.04
C VAL A 283 4.92 -7.40 -21.30
N ALA A 284 4.96 -8.39 -22.20
CA ALA A 284 5.64 -8.24 -23.48
C ALA A 284 5.11 -7.03 -24.27
N ALA A 285 3.79 -6.88 -24.38
CA ALA A 285 3.17 -5.75 -25.07
C ALA A 285 3.46 -4.38 -24.41
N VAL A 286 3.57 -4.32 -23.08
CA VAL A 286 3.95 -3.10 -22.35
C VAL A 286 5.44 -2.78 -22.52
N ALA A 287 6.30 -3.80 -22.53
CA ALA A 287 7.75 -3.63 -22.73
C ALA A 287 8.09 -3.14 -24.14
N ASP A 288 7.33 -3.58 -25.15
CA ASP A 288 7.52 -3.18 -26.55
C ASP A 288 6.95 -1.79 -26.88
N ALA A 289 6.16 -1.17 -25.99
CA ALA A 289 5.53 0.12 -26.22
C ALA A 289 6.51 1.29 -25.97
N PRO A 290 6.92 2.05 -27.01
CA PRO A 290 7.92 3.12 -26.87
C PRO A 290 7.54 4.19 -25.83
N GLU A 291 6.25 4.53 -25.74
CA GLU A 291 5.73 5.56 -24.84
C GLU A 291 5.77 5.14 -23.36
N LEU A 292 5.97 3.85 -23.10
CA LEU A 292 6.02 3.30 -21.74
C LEU A 292 7.46 3.01 -21.26
N GLN A 293 8.46 3.06 -22.14
CA GLN A 293 9.85 2.65 -21.84
C GLN A 293 10.52 3.46 -20.73
N GLN A 294 10.08 4.70 -20.48
CA GLN A 294 10.66 5.54 -19.43
C GLN A 294 10.15 5.19 -18.02
N GLY A 295 9.03 4.49 -17.92
CA GLY A 295 8.47 4.06 -16.63
C GLY A 295 9.05 2.74 -16.15
N GLN A 296 8.62 2.34 -14.96
CA GLN A 296 8.95 1.04 -14.36
C GLN A 296 7.72 0.14 -14.42
N TRP A 297 7.92 -1.15 -14.71
CA TRP A 297 6.87 -2.15 -14.58
C TRP A 297 7.31 -3.32 -13.72
N PHE A 298 6.33 -3.95 -13.09
CA PHE A 298 6.52 -5.05 -12.16
C PHE A 298 5.49 -6.13 -12.42
N GLU A 299 5.95 -7.37 -12.56
CA GLU A 299 5.09 -8.56 -12.51
C GLU A 299 4.79 -8.91 -11.05
N CYS A 300 3.51 -9.01 -10.71
CA CYS A 300 3.10 -9.30 -9.35
C CYS A 300 1.95 -10.31 -9.31
N GLN A 301 1.68 -10.81 -8.12
CA GLN A 301 0.49 -11.57 -7.80
C GLN A 301 -0.19 -10.94 -6.59
N LEU A 302 -1.51 -11.07 -6.50
CA LEU A 302 -2.22 -10.81 -5.25
C LEU A 302 -1.78 -11.87 -4.24
N LYS A 303 -1.42 -11.44 -3.02
CA LYS A 303 -1.15 -12.39 -1.95
C LYS A 303 -2.48 -13.02 -1.51
N SER A 304 -2.61 -14.33 -1.75
CA SER A 304 -3.64 -15.12 -1.10
C SER A 304 -3.30 -15.22 0.38
N GLY A 305 -4.24 -14.79 1.23
CA GLY A 305 -4.23 -15.08 2.66
C GLY A 305 -4.44 -16.56 2.93
#